data_AF-A1CU90-F1
#
_entry.id   AF-A1CU90-F1
#
_cell.length_a   1.000
_cell.length_b   1.000
_cell.length_c   1.000
_cell.angle_alpha   90.00
_cell.angle_beta   90.00
_cell.angle_gamma   90.00
#
_symmetry.space_group_name_H-M   'P 1'
#
loop_
_entity.id
_entity.type
_entity.pdbx_description
1 polymer ?
#
loop_
_entity_poly.entity_id
_entity_poly.type
_entity_poly.pdbx_seq_one_letter_code
_entity_poly.pdbx_strand_id
1 'polypeptide(L)'
;MSSYSSPFTRAVVSSMRKLYPESLADKSFDNTGLLLEAPFNPARRQKNSVLLTIDLTKAVADEAIKRKDSVVVAYHPIIFRGLKSLTLNDSQQQSLLRLAQEGISVYSPHTAVDATPGGMADWLCDIVTGAIAPSTDSSPSVSASSSKHYSTPTYPHPQPASASPSSAVPHTRSTIHPSPPPLPEGMESAGMGRLVTFDTPQPLTAIVDRIAQGVGHPGGIPIAVPQSVAVDDMKIRTIGICPGSGSSILRGSLPDLLFTGELSHHEALSAIERGSAVIALAHSNTERGFLHAVMREKLAAELTGEWEVQRGEGLAALQESTKQGGAGVVEGLQDAYNDCECVVDVSERDRDPYGIMIRRV
;
A
#
# COMPACT_ATOMS: atom_id res chain seq x y z
N MET A 1 -31.64 -9.07 -17.03
CA MET A 1 -31.21 -8.39 -15.79
C MET A 1 -30.09 -7.45 -16.17
N SER A 2 -30.23 -6.15 -15.92
CA SER A 2 -29.11 -5.22 -16.08
C SER A 2 -28.06 -5.57 -15.02
N SER A 3 -26.80 -5.72 -15.43
CA SER A 3 -25.68 -5.95 -14.52
C SER A 3 -25.33 -4.61 -13.89
N TYR A 4 -25.41 -4.52 -12.56
CA TYR A 4 -25.02 -3.33 -11.81
C TYR A 4 -23.81 -3.64 -10.93
N SER A 5 -23.04 -2.60 -10.59
CA SER A 5 -21.99 -2.71 -9.57
C SER A 5 -22.61 -2.80 -8.18
N SER A 6 -21.95 -3.51 -7.27
CA SER A 6 -22.37 -3.55 -5.87
C SER A 6 -22.34 -2.12 -5.29
N PRO A 7 -23.37 -1.67 -4.55
CA PRO A 7 -23.32 -0.38 -3.88
C PRO A 7 -22.10 -0.21 -2.98
N PHE A 8 -21.73 -1.25 -2.23
CA PHE A 8 -20.56 -1.20 -1.37
C PHE A 8 -19.27 -1.07 -2.19
N THR A 9 -19.14 -1.78 -3.32
CA THR A 9 -17.99 -1.62 -4.23
C THR A 9 -17.87 -0.21 -4.77
N ARG A 10 -19.00 0.46 -5.10
CA ARG A 10 -18.99 1.87 -5.51
C ARG A 10 -18.49 2.79 -4.40
N ALA A 11 -18.87 2.54 -3.15
CA ALA A 11 -18.34 3.26 -1.99
C ALA A 11 -16.83 3.07 -1.85
N VAL A 12 -16.34 1.84 -1.93
CA VAL A 12 -14.89 1.54 -1.87
C VAL A 12 -14.11 2.29 -2.96
N VAL A 13 -14.58 2.24 -4.21
CA VAL A 13 -13.93 2.92 -5.33
C VAL A 13 -13.96 4.44 -5.17
N SER A 14 -15.07 5.01 -4.68
CA SER A 14 -15.20 6.44 -4.38
C SER A 14 -14.20 6.86 -3.30
N SER A 15 -14.14 6.14 -2.18
CA SER A 15 -13.19 6.39 -1.09
C SER A 15 -11.74 6.30 -1.56
N MET A 16 -11.39 5.27 -2.34
CA MET A 16 -10.04 5.12 -2.89
C MET A 16 -9.66 6.30 -3.79
N ARG A 17 -10.56 6.77 -4.65
CA ARG A 17 -10.32 7.92 -5.54
C ARG A 17 -10.19 9.25 -4.80
N LYS A 18 -10.85 9.40 -3.65
CA LYS A 18 -10.67 10.59 -2.80
C LYS A 18 -9.33 10.55 -2.07
N LEU A 19 -8.97 9.39 -1.51
CA LEU A 19 -7.73 9.23 -0.74
C LEU A 19 -6.48 9.21 -1.61
N TYR A 20 -6.58 8.59 -2.79
CA TYR A 20 -5.48 8.37 -3.74
C TYR A 20 -6.00 8.60 -5.18
N PRO A 21 -6.12 9.87 -5.62
CA PRO A 21 -6.70 10.18 -6.92
C PRO A 21 -5.96 9.51 -8.08
N GLU A 22 -6.70 8.80 -8.94
CA GLU A 22 -6.15 8.11 -10.12
C GLU A 22 -5.44 9.09 -11.09
N SER A 23 -5.78 10.38 -11.04
CA SER A 23 -5.11 11.43 -11.82
C SER A 23 -3.64 11.63 -11.45
N LEU A 24 -3.21 11.20 -10.26
CA LEU A 24 -1.84 11.28 -9.78
C LEU A 24 -0.99 10.07 -10.18
N ALA A 25 -1.60 8.98 -10.65
CA ALA A 25 -0.88 7.80 -11.13
C ALA A 25 -0.03 8.11 -12.38
N ASP A 26 1.07 7.39 -12.55
CA ASP A 26 1.93 7.51 -13.74
C ASP A 26 1.26 6.93 -14.98
N LYS A 27 0.74 7.82 -15.83
CA LYS A 27 -0.01 7.46 -17.04
C LYS A 27 0.84 6.81 -18.14
N SER A 28 2.18 6.80 -18.01
CA SER A 28 3.06 6.27 -19.06
C SER A 28 3.17 4.75 -19.02
N PHE A 29 2.97 4.13 -17.85
CA PHE A 29 3.10 2.69 -17.69
C PHE A 29 2.10 2.05 -16.72
N ASP A 30 1.50 2.83 -15.82
CA ASP A 30 0.67 2.28 -14.75
C ASP A 30 -0.72 1.84 -15.23
N ASN A 31 -1.33 0.90 -14.50
CA ASN A 31 -2.73 0.51 -14.64
C ASN A 31 -3.44 0.59 -13.28
N THR A 32 -3.65 1.82 -12.82
CA THR A 32 -4.37 2.16 -11.59
C THR A 32 -5.89 2.24 -11.84
N GLY A 33 -6.70 1.74 -10.90
CA GLY A 33 -8.15 1.86 -10.88
C GLY A 33 -8.89 0.54 -10.60
N LEU A 34 -10.17 0.49 -10.97
CA LEU A 34 -11.00 -0.72 -10.87
C LEU A 34 -10.68 -1.67 -12.03
N LEU A 35 -9.87 -2.71 -11.76
CA LEU A 35 -9.33 -3.62 -12.78
C LEU A 35 -10.21 -4.85 -13.02
N LEU A 36 -10.97 -5.27 -12.01
CA LEU A 36 -12.00 -6.29 -12.13
C LEU A 36 -13.26 -5.79 -11.44
N GLU A 37 -14.33 -5.60 -12.20
CA GLU A 37 -15.65 -5.28 -11.66
C GLU A 37 -16.56 -6.51 -11.76
N ALA A 38 -16.87 -7.10 -10.61
CA ALA A 38 -17.76 -8.26 -10.57
C ALA A 38 -19.24 -7.80 -10.58
N PRO A 39 -20.10 -8.40 -11.42
CA PRO A 39 -21.54 -8.13 -11.41
C PRO A 39 -22.17 -8.35 -10.03
N PHE A 40 -22.99 -7.38 -9.58
CA PHE A 40 -23.76 -7.54 -8.36
C PHE A 40 -24.87 -8.58 -8.54
N ASN A 41 -24.85 -9.61 -7.68
CA ASN A 41 -25.92 -10.59 -7.59
C ASN A 41 -26.51 -10.57 -6.17
N PRO A 42 -27.73 -10.02 -5.99
CA PRO A 42 -28.39 -9.96 -4.69
C PRO A 42 -28.55 -11.33 -4.01
N ALA A 43 -28.74 -12.40 -4.77
CA ALA A 43 -28.88 -13.76 -4.25
C ALA A 43 -27.55 -14.37 -3.75
N ARG A 44 -26.42 -13.77 -4.12
CA ARG A 44 -25.05 -14.20 -3.71
C ARG A 44 -24.27 -13.02 -3.14
N ARG A 45 -24.92 -12.21 -2.30
CA ARG A 45 -24.33 -11.02 -1.70
C ARG A 45 -23.06 -11.36 -0.90
N GLN A 46 -21.98 -10.61 -1.17
CA GLN A 46 -20.75 -10.63 -0.38
C GLN A 46 -20.91 -9.74 0.86
N LYS A 47 -20.01 -9.89 1.84
CA LYS A 47 -19.95 -8.98 2.99
C LYS A 47 -19.52 -7.60 2.55
N ASN A 48 -19.90 -6.58 3.32
CA ASN A 48 -19.40 -5.23 3.15
C ASN A 48 -17.99 -5.11 3.75
N SER A 49 -17.05 -5.87 3.18
CA SER A 49 -15.66 -5.89 3.62
C SER A 49 -14.69 -5.74 2.45
N VAL A 50 -13.55 -5.10 2.77
CA VAL A 50 -12.41 -4.89 1.89
C VAL A 50 -11.23 -5.69 2.41
N LEU A 51 -10.56 -6.42 1.53
CA LEU A 51 -9.29 -7.08 1.82
C LEU A 51 -8.13 -6.33 1.14
N LEU A 52 -7.25 -5.72 1.93
CA LEU A 52 -6.03 -5.07 1.48
C LEU A 52 -4.92 -6.09 1.25
N THR A 53 -4.13 -5.90 0.19
CA THR A 53 -2.96 -6.74 -0.12
C THR A 53 -1.95 -5.95 -0.96
N ILE A 54 -0.66 -6.28 -0.87
CA ILE A 54 0.32 -5.78 -1.84
C ILE A 54 0.16 -6.57 -3.14
N ASP A 55 0.29 -7.90 -3.06
CA ASP A 55 0.24 -8.79 -4.21
C ASP A 55 -1.02 -9.68 -4.16
N LEU A 56 -1.88 -9.59 -5.18
CA LEU A 56 -3.02 -10.49 -5.30
C LEU A 56 -2.59 -11.87 -5.83
N THR A 57 -2.09 -12.70 -4.94
CA THR A 57 -1.73 -14.09 -5.24
C THR A 57 -2.94 -15.03 -5.18
N LYS A 58 -2.79 -16.27 -5.65
CA LYS A 58 -3.80 -17.32 -5.51
C LYS A 58 -4.24 -17.49 -4.03
N ALA A 59 -3.30 -17.42 -3.09
CA ALA A 59 -3.61 -17.62 -1.67
C ALA A 59 -4.46 -16.47 -1.10
N VAL A 60 -4.22 -15.23 -1.55
CA VAL A 60 -5.03 -14.07 -1.19
C VAL A 60 -6.42 -14.15 -1.83
N ALA A 61 -6.50 -14.59 -3.10
CA ALA A 61 -7.79 -14.83 -3.74
C ALA A 61 -8.60 -15.93 -3.03
N ASP A 62 -7.96 -17.02 -2.61
CA ASP A 62 -8.60 -18.09 -1.81
C ASP A 62 -9.13 -17.55 -0.47
N GLU A 63 -8.36 -16.67 0.18
CA GLU A 63 -8.75 -15.99 1.43
C GLU A 63 -9.96 -15.08 1.23
N ALA A 64 -9.93 -14.18 0.24
CA ALA A 64 -11.04 -13.27 -0.06
C ALA A 64 -12.35 -14.02 -0.33
N ILE A 65 -12.28 -15.09 -1.13
CA ILE A 65 -13.42 -15.96 -1.43
C ILE A 65 -13.96 -16.63 -0.16
N LYS A 66 -13.07 -17.18 0.68
CA LYS A 66 -13.47 -17.83 1.94
C LYS A 66 -14.13 -16.85 2.90
N ARG A 67 -13.61 -15.62 2.98
CA ARG A 67 -14.12 -14.55 3.84
C ARG A 67 -15.39 -13.91 3.30
N LYS A 68 -15.66 -14.06 1.99
CA LYS A 68 -16.74 -13.42 1.24
C LYS A 68 -16.58 -11.91 1.19
N ASP A 69 -15.37 -11.43 0.96
CA ASP A 69 -15.11 -9.99 0.83
C ASP A 69 -15.75 -9.45 -0.46
N SER A 70 -16.21 -8.19 -0.45
CA SER A 70 -16.79 -7.56 -1.65
C SER A 70 -15.71 -7.06 -2.62
N VAL A 71 -14.59 -6.59 -2.07
CA VAL A 71 -13.52 -5.96 -2.84
C VAL A 71 -12.16 -6.38 -2.30
N VAL A 72 -11.25 -6.73 -3.19
CA VAL A 72 -9.82 -6.77 -2.90
C VAL A 72 -9.20 -5.47 -3.39
N VAL A 73 -8.50 -4.76 -2.51
CA VAL A 73 -7.66 -3.62 -2.89
C VAL A 73 -6.22 -4.11 -2.91
N ALA A 74 -5.70 -4.35 -4.12
CA ALA A 74 -4.35 -4.83 -4.34
C ALA A 74 -3.44 -3.69 -4.78
N TYR A 75 -2.44 -3.33 -3.98
CA TYR A 75 -1.51 -2.24 -4.30
C TYR A 75 -0.89 -2.45 -5.69
N HIS A 76 -0.34 -3.63 -5.97
CA HIS A 76 0.16 -3.98 -7.30
C HIS A 76 -0.97 -4.35 -8.26
N PRO A 77 -1.01 -3.76 -9.48
CA PRO A 77 -2.00 -4.11 -10.50
C PRO A 77 -1.93 -5.58 -10.91
N ILE A 78 -2.98 -6.35 -10.60
CA ILE A 78 -3.10 -7.72 -11.10
C ILE A 78 -3.28 -7.76 -12.63
N ILE A 79 -3.69 -6.67 -13.27
CA ILE A 79 -3.63 -6.54 -14.72
C ILE A 79 -2.61 -5.44 -14.98
N PHE A 80 -1.32 -5.76 -15.06
CA PHE A 80 -0.30 -4.73 -15.35
C PHE A 80 -0.16 -4.45 -16.85
N ARG A 81 -0.34 -5.48 -17.68
CA ARG A 81 -0.39 -5.36 -19.14
C ARG A 81 -1.72 -5.87 -19.65
N GLY A 82 -2.21 -5.27 -20.74
CA GLY A 82 -3.47 -5.67 -21.35
C GLY A 82 -3.53 -7.15 -21.69
N LEU A 83 -4.50 -7.86 -21.12
CA LEU A 83 -4.75 -9.28 -21.38
C LEU A 83 -5.29 -9.49 -22.80
N LYS A 84 -4.75 -10.47 -23.52
CA LYS A 84 -5.27 -10.87 -24.84
C LYS A 84 -6.31 -12.00 -24.76
N SER A 85 -6.34 -12.71 -23.65
CA SER A 85 -7.33 -13.73 -23.31
C SER A 85 -7.44 -13.83 -21.78
N LEU A 86 -8.56 -14.37 -21.30
CA LEU A 86 -8.81 -14.65 -19.90
C LEU A 86 -9.25 -16.11 -19.76
N THR A 87 -8.35 -16.97 -19.30
CA THR A 87 -8.50 -18.44 -19.33
C THR A 87 -7.98 -19.07 -18.04
N LEU A 88 -8.28 -20.36 -17.85
CA LEU A 88 -7.76 -21.14 -16.73
C LEU A 88 -6.33 -21.65 -16.96
N ASN A 89 -5.65 -21.27 -18.05
CA ASN A 89 -4.28 -21.72 -18.34
C ASN A 89 -3.20 -20.88 -17.65
N ASP A 90 -3.57 -19.72 -17.12
CA ASP A 90 -2.68 -18.80 -16.43
C ASP A 90 -3.16 -18.58 -14.98
N SER A 91 -2.24 -18.60 -14.02
CA SER A 91 -2.58 -18.56 -12.58
C SER A 91 -3.18 -17.22 -12.13
N GLN A 92 -2.77 -16.12 -12.76
CA GLN A 92 -3.29 -14.78 -12.47
C GLN A 92 -4.71 -14.67 -13.03
N GLN A 93 -4.91 -15.12 -14.27
CA GLN A 93 -6.24 -15.17 -14.92
C GLN A 93 -7.21 -16.10 -14.19
N GLN A 94 -6.75 -17.25 -13.68
CA GLN A 94 -7.56 -18.13 -12.82
C GLN A 94 -8.08 -17.38 -11.58
N SER A 95 -7.23 -16.57 -10.93
CA SER A 95 -7.64 -15.79 -9.75
C SER A 95 -8.70 -14.76 -10.13
N LEU A 96 -8.51 -14.02 -11.22
CA LEU A 96 -9.50 -13.07 -11.74
C LEU A 96 -10.85 -13.73 -12.06
N LEU A 97 -10.83 -14.85 -12.78
CA LEU A 97 -12.05 -15.60 -13.14
C LEU A 97 -12.81 -16.07 -11.90
N ARG A 98 -12.09 -16.58 -10.89
CA ARG A 98 -12.69 -17.08 -9.64
C ARG A 98 -13.27 -15.95 -8.80
N LEU A 99 -12.57 -14.81 -8.68
CA LEU A 99 -13.07 -13.63 -7.97
C LEU A 99 -14.34 -13.08 -8.64
N ALA A 100 -14.32 -12.95 -9.97
CA ALA A 100 -15.48 -12.50 -10.74
C ALA A 100 -16.69 -13.44 -10.57
N GLN A 101 -16.46 -14.76 -10.60
CA GLN A 101 -17.50 -15.77 -10.38
C GLN A 101 -18.14 -15.69 -8.98
N GLU A 102 -17.35 -15.27 -7.99
CA GLU A 102 -17.79 -15.09 -6.60
C GLU A 102 -18.31 -13.68 -6.31
N GLY A 103 -18.35 -12.77 -7.28
CA GLY A 103 -18.87 -11.41 -7.05
C GLY A 103 -17.89 -10.48 -6.34
N ILE A 104 -16.58 -10.76 -6.41
CA ILE A 104 -15.52 -9.99 -5.76
C ILE A 104 -14.78 -9.12 -6.78
N SER A 105 -14.80 -7.81 -6.57
CA SER A 105 -14.10 -6.84 -7.42
C SER A 105 -12.64 -6.65 -7.00
N VAL A 106 -11.79 -6.16 -7.91
CA VAL A 106 -10.38 -5.83 -7.64
C VAL A 106 -10.08 -4.40 -8.05
N TYR A 107 -9.61 -3.60 -7.08
CA TYR A 107 -9.12 -2.24 -7.28
C TYR A 107 -7.62 -2.17 -7.01
N SER A 108 -6.88 -1.41 -7.81
CA SER A 108 -5.43 -1.21 -7.63
C SER A 108 -5.06 0.26 -7.66
N PRO A 109 -4.59 0.84 -6.53
CA PRO A 109 -4.22 2.25 -6.47
C PRO A 109 -2.76 2.54 -6.90
N HIS A 110 -1.87 1.54 -6.81
CA HIS A 110 -0.47 1.56 -7.23
C HIS A 110 0.22 2.93 -7.12
N THR A 111 0.68 3.52 -8.24
CA THR A 111 1.48 4.75 -8.21
C THR A 111 0.69 5.99 -7.77
N ALA A 112 -0.66 5.96 -7.74
CA ALA A 112 -1.41 7.03 -7.11
C ALA A 112 -1.12 7.11 -5.61
N VAL A 113 -0.92 5.97 -4.93
CA VAL A 113 -0.50 5.94 -3.52
C VAL A 113 0.91 6.46 -3.34
N ASP A 114 1.82 6.17 -4.28
CA ASP A 114 3.20 6.69 -4.24
C ASP A 114 3.26 8.20 -4.40
N ALA A 115 2.44 8.74 -5.30
CA ALA A 115 2.42 10.16 -5.62
C ALA A 115 1.70 10.99 -4.55
N THR A 116 0.68 10.43 -3.89
CA THR A 116 -0.19 11.18 -2.96
C THR A 116 0.56 11.63 -1.69
N PRO A 117 0.39 12.88 -1.24
CA PRO A 117 0.79 13.32 0.09
C PRO A 117 0.19 12.46 1.21
N GLY A 118 1.02 12.05 2.17
CA GLY A 118 0.65 11.05 3.17
C GLY A 118 0.51 9.63 2.60
N GLY A 119 1.10 9.39 1.43
CA GLY A 119 1.21 8.10 0.77
C GLY A 119 2.43 7.29 1.23
N MET A 120 2.84 6.31 0.42
CA MET A 120 3.83 5.31 0.83
C MET A 120 5.23 5.91 1.08
N ALA A 121 5.68 6.82 0.22
CA ALA A 121 6.97 7.51 0.40
C ALA A 121 6.99 8.37 1.67
N ASP A 122 5.85 8.99 2.01
CA ASP A 122 5.71 9.80 3.22
C ASP A 122 5.73 8.95 4.50
N TRP A 123 5.14 7.75 4.46
CA TRP A 123 5.26 6.77 5.55
C TRP A 123 6.72 6.37 5.81
N LEU A 124 7.50 6.11 4.76
CA LEU A 124 8.93 5.83 4.91
C LEU A 124 9.71 7.04 5.45
N CYS A 125 9.33 8.27 5.07
CA CYS A 125 9.92 9.48 5.65
C CYS A 125 9.63 9.57 7.16
N ASP A 126 8.40 9.27 7.58
CA ASP A 126 8.00 9.29 8.98
C ASP A 126 8.79 8.26 9.80
N ILE A 127 9.10 7.11 9.21
CA ILE A 127 9.99 6.10 9.81
C ILE A 127 11.40 6.67 10.00
N VAL A 128 12.07 7.14 8.94
CA VAL A 128 13.49 7.55 9.06
C VAL A 128 13.68 8.78 9.96
N THR A 129 12.63 9.59 10.12
CA THR A 129 12.63 10.79 10.98
C THR A 129 12.22 10.49 12.42
N GLY A 130 11.66 9.31 12.70
CA GLY A 130 11.19 8.92 14.03
C GLY A 130 9.82 9.51 14.41
N ALA A 131 9.03 9.96 13.42
CA ALA A 131 7.66 10.42 13.64
C ALA A 131 6.71 9.26 13.97
N ILE A 132 7.02 8.06 13.50
CA ILE A 132 6.29 6.83 13.82
C ILE A 132 7.21 5.91 14.63
N ALA A 133 6.69 5.40 15.75
CA ALA A 133 7.36 4.37 16.54
C ALA A 133 6.39 3.19 16.72
N PRO A 134 6.82 1.93 16.51
CA PRO A 134 5.97 0.78 16.75
C PRO A 134 5.60 0.62 18.23
N SER A 135 4.43 0.03 18.48
CA SER A 135 4.01 -0.34 19.84
C SER A 135 5.03 -1.27 20.50
N THR A 136 5.34 -1.02 21.78
CA THR A 136 6.33 -1.80 22.56
C THR A 136 5.91 -3.25 22.84
N ASP A 137 4.74 -3.68 22.39
CA ASP A 137 4.12 -4.97 22.76
C ASP A 137 4.54 -6.16 21.89
N SER A 138 5.46 -5.97 20.92
CA SER A 138 5.97 -7.08 20.11
C SER A 138 7.49 -7.15 20.15
N SER A 139 8.02 -7.99 21.04
CA SER A 139 9.36 -8.53 20.86
C SER A 139 9.28 -9.66 19.82
N PRO A 140 9.94 -9.58 18.65
CA PRO A 140 9.96 -10.70 17.73
C PRO A 140 10.63 -11.89 18.41
N SER A 141 9.88 -12.97 18.65
CA SER A 141 10.47 -14.22 19.10
C SER A 141 11.19 -14.86 17.93
N VAL A 142 12.53 -14.89 17.95
CA VAL A 142 13.32 -15.64 16.97
C VAL A 142 13.09 -17.13 17.22
N SER A 143 12.14 -17.74 16.50
CA SER A 143 12.01 -19.19 16.45
C SER A 143 13.15 -19.78 15.60
N ALA A 144 13.59 -21.00 15.93
CA ALA A 144 14.64 -21.68 15.16
C ALA A 144 14.19 -21.90 13.71
N SER A 145 15.08 -21.63 12.76
CA SER A 145 14.82 -21.82 11.32
C SER A 145 14.34 -23.24 11.03
N SER A 146 13.16 -23.39 10.44
CA SER A 146 12.64 -24.67 9.96
C SER A 146 12.36 -24.60 8.46
N SER A 147 12.57 -25.70 7.74
CA SER A 147 12.27 -25.80 6.30
C SER A 147 10.79 -25.64 5.94
N LYS A 148 9.89 -25.61 6.95
CA LYS A 148 8.45 -25.41 6.79
C LYS A 148 7.99 -23.99 7.13
N HIS A 149 8.88 -23.16 7.70
CA HIS A 149 8.59 -21.79 8.10
C HIS A 149 9.49 -20.84 7.31
N TYR A 150 8.97 -20.36 6.19
CA TYR A 150 9.46 -19.11 5.60
C TYR A 150 9.30 -18.01 6.66
N SER A 151 10.32 -17.16 6.85
CA SER A 151 10.28 -16.06 7.81
C SER A 151 8.98 -15.29 7.66
N THR A 152 8.07 -15.41 8.63
CA THR A 152 6.81 -14.67 8.65
C THR A 152 7.16 -13.29 9.18
N PRO A 153 7.09 -12.21 8.38
CA PRO A 153 7.40 -10.89 8.88
C PRO A 153 6.41 -10.53 9.98
N THR A 154 6.90 -10.06 11.12
CA THR A 154 6.07 -9.40 12.12
C THR A 154 6.02 -7.93 11.75
N TYR A 155 4.93 -7.48 11.14
CA TYR A 155 4.67 -6.05 10.96
C TYR A 155 4.11 -5.52 12.29
N PRO A 156 4.88 -4.74 13.06
CA PRO A 156 4.35 -4.14 14.26
C PRO A 156 3.21 -3.20 13.86
N HIS A 157 2.13 -3.18 14.64
CA HIS A 157 1.16 -2.11 14.51
C HIS A 157 1.86 -0.79 14.85
N PRO A 158 1.91 0.18 13.93
CA PRO A 158 2.50 1.47 14.24
C PRO A 158 1.58 2.20 15.19
N GLN A 159 2.21 2.86 16.15
CA GLN A 159 1.55 3.86 16.95
C GLN A 159 2.16 5.22 16.61
N PRO A 160 1.39 6.32 16.74
CA PRO A 160 2.00 7.63 16.88
C PRO A 160 3.03 7.54 18.01
N ALA A 161 4.23 8.08 17.79
CA ALA A 161 5.28 8.08 18.81
C ALA A 161 4.86 8.95 20.01
N SER A 162 4.12 8.36 20.95
CA SER A 162 3.39 9.04 22.03
C SER A 162 2.38 10.11 21.56
N ALA A 163 1.41 10.46 22.40
CA ALA A 163 0.40 11.48 22.11
C ALA A 163 0.95 12.94 22.05
N SER A 164 2.26 13.12 21.90
CA SER A 164 2.92 14.43 21.81
C SER A 164 3.50 14.61 20.41
N PRO A 165 3.16 15.69 19.68
CA PRO A 165 3.62 15.95 18.30
C PRO A 165 5.12 16.38 18.22
N SER A 166 6.00 15.80 19.04
CA SER A 166 7.35 16.31 19.36
C SER A 166 8.47 15.25 19.34
N SER A 167 8.26 14.04 18.81
CA SER A 167 9.31 13.00 18.80
C SER A 167 10.17 12.95 17.54
N ALA A 168 9.71 13.53 16.43
CA ALA A 168 10.44 13.48 15.17
C ALA A 168 11.68 14.37 15.23
N VAL A 169 12.79 13.89 14.67
CA VAL A 169 14.00 14.71 14.52
C VAL A 169 13.68 15.91 13.61
N PRO A 170 14.04 17.16 13.95
CA PRO A 170 13.79 18.32 13.11
C PRO A 170 14.33 18.16 11.68
N HIS A 171 13.45 18.34 10.69
CA HIS A 171 13.73 18.13 9.28
C HIS A 171 12.76 18.89 8.38
N THR A 172 13.13 19.01 7.10
CA THR A 172 12.22 19.37 6.01
C THR A 172 12.03 18.19 5.06
N ARG A 173 10.93 18.23 4.29
CA ARG A 173 10.58 17.24 3.28
C ARG A 173 10.20 17.95 1.98
N SER A 174 10.68 17.45 0.85
CA SER A 174 10.24 17.91 -0.47
C SER A 174 10.05 16.73 -1.44
N THR A 175 9.24 16.93 -2.46
CA THR A 175 8.99 15.91 -3.50
C THR A 175 10.10 15.94 -4.55
N ILE A 176 10.62 14.77 -4.95
CA ILE A 176 11.75 14.68 -5.89
C ILE A 176 11.27 14.94 -7.32
N HIS A 177 10.19 14.27 -7.74
CA HIS A 177 9.55 14.49 -9.05
C HIS A 177 8.09 14.90 -8.84
N PRO A 178 7.79 16.20 -8.72
CA PRO A 178 6.42 16.69 -8.53
C PRO A 178 5.48 16.25 -9.65
N SER A 179 4.24 15.90 -9.30
CA SER A 179 3.19 15.60 -10.27
C SER A 179 2.86 16.84 -11.11
N PRO A 180 2.58 16.68 -12.41
CA PRO A 180 2.24 17.82 -13.27
C PRO A 180 0.84 18.37 -12.93
N PRO A 181 0.62 19.70 -13.04
CA PRO A 181 -0.70 20.30 -12.83
C PRO A 181 -1.67 19.94 -13.97
N PRO A 182 -3.01 20.02 -13.75
CA PRO A 182 -3.67 20.46 -12.51
C PRO A 182 -3.65 19.36 -11.44
N LEU A 183 -3.35 19.75 -10.20
CA LEU A 183 -3.39 18.87 -9.02
C LEU A 183 -4.77 18.97 -8.35
N PRO A 184 -5.29 17.87 -7.78
CA PRO A 184 -6.45 17.93 -6.90
C PRO A 184 -6.21 18.86 -5.70
N GLU A 185 -7.27 19.41 -5.13
CA GLU A 185 -7.20 20.27 -3.95
C GLU A 185 -6.55 19.53 -2.76
N GLY A 186 -5.61 20.19 -2.06
CA GLY A 186 -4.88 19.59 -0.93
C GLY A 186 -3.78 18.61 -1.33
N MET A 187 -3.47 18.47 -2.62
CA MET A 187 -2.45 17.57 -3.16
C MET A 187 -1.24 18.33 -3.73
N GLU A 188 -0.92 19.53 -3.21
CA GLU A 188 0.10 20.43 -3.77
C GLU A 188 1.51 19.85 -3.72
N SER A 189 1.78 18.93 -2.80
CA SER A 189 3.07 18.22 -2.67
C SER A 189 3.10 16.87 -3.39
N ALA A 190 2.09 16.54 -4.21
CA ALA A 190 2.03 15.27 -4.91
C ALA A 190 3.20 15.07 -5.87
N GLY A 191 3.64 13.82 -6.01
CA GLY A 191 4.69 13.39 -6.94
C GLY A 191 5.54 12.24 -6.40
N MET A 192 6.45 11.75 -7.23
CA MET A 192 7.23 10.55 -6.95
C MET A 192 8.46 10.85 -6.10
N GLY A 193 8.67 10.02 -5.09
CA GLY A 193 9.80 10.09 -4.17
C GLY A 193 9.78 11.30 -3.24
N ARG A 194 10.59 11.22 -2.19
CA ARG A 194 10.74 12.29 -1.19
C ARG A 194 12.21 12.49 -0.86
N LEU A 195 12.59 13.76 -0.68
CA LEU A 195 13.88 14.15 -0.11
C LEU A 195 13.63 14.66 1.31
N VAL A 196 14.20 13.95 2.29
CA VAL A 196 14.26 14.42 3.69
C VAL A 196 15.58 15.14 3.89
N THR A 197 15.55 16.30 4.53
CA THR A 197 16.74 17.05 4.95
C THR A 197 16.67 17.33 6.44
N PHE A 198 17.53 16.71 7.24
CA PHE A 198 17.63 16.99 8.67
C PHE A 198 18.31 18.33 8.92
N ASP A 199 17.87 19.05 9.96
CA ASP A 199 18.51 20.30 10.39
C ASP A 199 19.94 20.02 10.86
N THR A 200 20.12 18.93 11.62
CA THR A 200 21.41 18.41 12.09
C THR A 200 21.63 16.98 11.56
N PRO A 201 22.80 16.68 10.95
CA PRO A 201 23.11 15.34 10.45
C PRO A 201 22.95 14.25 11.52
N GLN A 202 22.34 13.13 11.14
CA GLN A 202 22.04 12.00 12.02
C GLN A 202 23.03 10.84 11.78
N PRO A 203 23.39 10.04 12.81
CA PRO A 203 24.15 8.81 12.59
C PRO A 203 23.41 7.85 11.67
N LEU A 204 24.11 7.20 10.73
CA LEU A 204 23.51 6.19 9.85
C LEU A 204 22.90 5.04 10.67
N THR A 205 23.58 4.60 11.73
CA THR A 205 23.09 3.55 12.65
C THR A 205 21.74 3.89 13.27
N ALA A 206 21.54 5.13 13.73
CA ALA A 206 20.26 5.58 14.27
C ALA A 206 19.12 5.56 13.24
N ILE A 207 19.43 5.86 11.96
CA ILE A 207 18.46 5.76 10.87
C ILE A 207 18.14 4.29 10.58
N VAL A 208 19.14 3.42 10.55
CA VAL A 208 18.97 1.96 10.36
C VAL A 208 18.10 1.37 11.48
N ASP A 209 18.30 1.79 12.73
CA ASP A 209 17.49 1.34 13.87
C ASP A 209 16.02 1.75 13.72
N ARG A 210 15.75 3.01 13.33
CA ARG A 210 14.39 3.49 13.04
C ARG A 210 13.75 2.71 11.89
N ILE A 211 14.49 2.46 10.81
CA ILE A 211 14.02 1.64 9.68
C ILE A 211 13.68 0.23 10.15
N ALA A 212 14.59 -0.42 10.89
CA ALA A 212 14.38 -1.75 11.44
C ALA A 212 13.08 -1.80 12.26
N GLN A 213 12.86 -0.82 13.13
CA GLN A 213 11.62 -0.72 13.91
C GLN A 213 10.40 -0.51 13.00
N GLY A 214 10.44 0.51 12.13
CA GLY A 214 9.29 0.99 11.39
C GLY A 214 8.77 0.03 10.33
N VAL A 215 9.65 -0.79 9.74
CA VAL A 215 9.27 -1.79 8.73
C VAL A 215 9.04 -3.20 9.30
N GLY A 216 9.25 -3.39 10.60
CA GLY A 216 8.95 -4.65 11.30
C GLY A 216 10.08 -5.68 11.35
N HIS A 217 11.29 -5.23 11.66
CA HIS A 217 12.48 -6.03 11.93
C HIS A 217 12.68 -7.18 10.92
N PRO A 218 13.01 -6.88 9.65
CA PRO A 218 13.04 -7.85 8.55
C PRO A 218 14.15 -8.91 8.65
N GLY A 219 14.81 -9.09 9.81
CA GLY A 219 15.89 -10.05 10.04
C GLY A 219 17.25 -9.63 9.48
N GLY A 220 17.30 -8.68 8.56
CA GLY A 220 18.52 -8.03 8.07
C GLY A 220 18.21 -6.79 7.22
N ILE A 221 19.12 -5.81 7.22
CA ILE A 221 19.01 -4.59 6.43
C ILE A 221 20.24 -4.52 5.51
N PRO A 222 20.10 -4.77 4.20
CA PRO A 222 21.19 -4.62 3.25
C PRO A 222 21.59 -3.16 3.16
N ILE A 223 22.87 -2.88 3.44
CA ILE A 223 23.46 -1.54 3.30
C ILE A 223 24.65 -1.60 2.36
N ALA A 224 24.82 -0.56 1.55
CA ALA A 224 26.08 -0.29 0.85
C ALA A 224 26.58 1.08 1.29
N VAL A 225 27.88 1.16 1.59
CA VAL A 225 28.54 2.38 2.05
C VAL A 225 29.85 2.57 1.27
N PRO A 226 30.37 3.81 1.16
CA PRO A 226 31.70 4.05 0.61
C PRO A 226 32.75 3.18 1.32
N GLN A 227 33.61 2.50 0.56
CA GLN A 227 34.55 1.51 1.11
C GLN A 227 35.62 2.10 2.04
N SER A 228 35.81 3.41 2.02
CA SER A 228 36.76 4.15 2.83
C SER A 228 36.21 4.63 4.18
N VAL A 229 34.91 4.40 4.47
CA VAL A 229 34.23 4.94 5.66
C VAL A 229 33.56 3.82 6.44
N ALA A 230 33.73 3.81 7.76
CA ALA A 230 33.00 2.90 8.64
C ALA A 230 31.56 3.37 8.82
N VAL A 231 30.62 2.41 8.90
CA VAL A 231 29.18 2.68 9.09
C VAL A 231 28.92 3.56 10.31
N ASP A 232 29.64 3.33 11.40
CA ASP A 232 29.49 4.06 12.67
C ASP A 232 29.90 5.54 12.57
N ASP A 233 30.78 5.87 11.63
CA ASP A 233 31.28 7.23 11.42
C ASP A 233 30.40 8.04 10.46
N MET A 234 29.52 7.38 9.69
CA MET A 234 28.68 8.06 8.70
C MET A 234 27.60 8.94 9.35
N LYS A 235 27.53 10.19 8.88
CA LYS A 235 26.48 11.16 9.21
C LYS A 235 25.66 11.48 7.98
N ILE A 236 24.35 11.39 8.11
CA ILE A 236 23.37 11.58 7.04
C ILE A 236 22.57 12.85 7.32
N ARG A 237 22.69 13.85 6.44
CA ARG A 237 21.85 15.06 6.47
C ARG A 237 20.66 14.91 5.53
N THR A 238 20.87 14.28 4.37
CA THR A 238 19.86 14.16 3.31
C THR A 238 19.56 12.71 2.98
N ILE A 239 18.27 12.38 2.82
CA ILE A 239 17.80 11.04 2.43
C ILE A 239 16.87 11.16 1.23
N GLY A 240 17.22 10.54 0.11
CA GLY A 240 16.32 10.34 -1.03
C GLY A 240 15.59 9.02 -0.88
N ILE A 241 14.26 9.07 -0.86
CA ILE A 241 13.38 7.96 -0.51
C ILE A 241 12.43 7.67 -1.66
N CYS A 242 12.36 6.40 -2.06
CA CYS A 242 11.38 5.91 -3.01
C CYS A 242 11.01 4.46 -2.67
N PRO A 243 9.77 4.15 -2.27
CA PRO A 243 9.30 2.78 -2.11
C PRO A 243 9.50 1.94 -3.39
N GLY A 244 9.55 0.63 -3.25
CA GLY A 244 9.65 -0.30 -4.38
C GLY A 244 10.97 -0.16 -5.16
N SER A 245 10.88 -0.12 -6.49
CA SER A 245 12.04 -0.01 -7.40
C SER A 245 12.39 1.45 -7.73
N GLY A 246 13.09 2.13 -6.82
CA GLY A 246 13.28 3.59 -6.88
C GLY A 246 14.44 4.11 -7.73
N SER A 247 15.13 3.25 -8.50
CA SER A 247 16.40 3.63 -9.13
C SER A 247 16.29 4.81 -10.11
N SER A 248 15.22 4.86 -10.92
CA SER A 248 14.95 5.94 -11.87
C SER A 248 14.59 7.25 -11.17
N ILE A 249 13.80 7.16 -10.10
CA ILE A 249 13.37 8.30 -9.29
C ILE A 249 14.56 8.96 -8.60
N LEU A 250 15.46 8.16 -8.02
CA LEU A 250 16.55 8.66 -7.20
C LEU A 250 17.81 9.06 -8.01
N ARG A 251 17.90 8.70 -9.30
CA ARG A 251 19.10 8.90 -10.14
C ARG A 251 19.58 10.36 -10.26
N GLY A 252 18.69 11.34 -10.11
CA GLY A 252 18.99 12.77 -10.26
C GLY A 252 19.37 13.51 -8.96
N SER A 253 19.04 12.93 -7.81
CA SER A 253 19.42 13.44 -6.49
C SER A 253 20.62 12.65 -5.98
N LEU A 254 21.65 13.31 -5.48
CA LEU A 254 22.75 12.64 -4.77
C LEU A 254 22.67 12.94 -3.27
N PRO A 255 21.67 12.38 -2.56
CA PRO A 255 21.59 12.54 -1.11
C PRO A 255 22.71 11.78 -0.42
N ASP A 256 22.93 12.05 0.86
CA ASP A 256 23.88 11.30 1.68
C ASP A 256 23.42 9.83 1.84
N LEU A 257 22.12 9.56 1.77
CA LEU A 257 21.53 8.22 1.81
C LEU A 257 20.42 8.06 0.76
N LEU A 258 20.49 6.96 0.02
CA LEU A 258 19.39 6.47 -0.83
C LEU A 258 18.64 5.37 -0.08
N PHE A 259 17.33 5.50 0.08
CA PHE A 259 16.49 4.48 0.72
C PHE A 259 15.38 4.03 -0.23
N THR A 260 15.43 2.78 -0.66
CA THR A 260 14.47 2.18 -1.59
C THR A 260 14.36 0.67 -1.37
N GLY A 261 13.45 -0.01 -2.08
CA GLY A 261 13.35 -1.46 -2.05
C GLY A 261 14.44 -2.11 -2.89
N GLU A 262 14.61 -1.65 -4.13
CA GLU A 262 15.48 -2.31 -5.10
C GLU A 262 16.41 -1.33 -5.84
N LEU A 263 17.67 -1.74 -5.98
CA LEU A 263 18.67 -1.14 -6.86
C LEU A 263 19.51 -2.25 -7.49
N SER A 264 19.93 -2.07 -8.74
CA SER A 264 20.92 -2.96 -9.33
C SER A 264 22.30 -2.77 -8.69
N HIS A 265 23.17 -3.78 -8.83
CA HIS A 265 24.54 -3.73 -8.32
C HIS A 265 25.31 -2.48 -8.79
N HIS A 266 25.21 -2.14 -10.08
CA HIS A 266 25.90 -0.99 -10.65
C HIS A 266 25.31 0.35 -10.18
N GLU A 267 24.02 0.42 -9.89
CA GLU A 267 23.40 1.63 -9.34
C GLU A 267 23.86 1.86 -7.90
N ALA A 268 23.91 0.81 -7.08
CA ALA A 268 24.44 0.88 -5.72
C ALA A 268 25.93 1.24 -5.72
N LEU A 269 26.74 0.60 -6.57
CA LEU A 269 28.16 0.92 -6.73
C LEU A 269 28.37 2.39 -7.14
N SER A 270 27.59 2.85 -8.13
CA SER A 270 27.67 4.21 -8.62
C SER A 270 27.30 5.24 -7.54
N ALA A 271 26.37 4.91 -6.64
CA ALA A 271 26.02 5.75 -5.51
C ALA A 271 27.14 5.85 -4.47
N ILE A 272 27.72 4.71 -4.04
CA ILE A 272 28.77 4.69 -3.02
C ILE A 272 30.07 5.33 -3.50
N GLU A 273 30.43 5.18 -4.78
CA GLU A 273 31.61 5.84 -5.38
C GLU A 273 31.45 7.38 -5.44
N ARG A 274 30.21 7.88 -5.35
CA ARG A 274 29.91 9.31 -5.25
C ARG A 274 29.66 9.78 -3.81
N GLY A 275 29.89 8.91 -2.82
CA GLY A 275 29.83 9.26 -1.39
C GLY A 275 28.48 9.00 -0.70
N SER A 276 27.45 8.54 -1.41
CA SER A 276 26.16 8.20 -0.80
C SER A 276 26.20 6.83 -0.13
N ALA A 277 25.50 6.68 1.00
CA ALA A 277 25.07 5.37 1.48
C ALA A 277 23.83 4.90 0.70
N VAL A 278 23.57 3.60 0.74
CA VAL A 278 22.40 2.96 0.14
C VAL A 278 21.80 1.99 1.15
N ILE A 279 20.49 2.07 1.32
CA ILE A 279 19.66 1.01 1.94
C ILE A 279 18.69 0.52 0.86
N ALA A 280 18.87 -0.72 0.42
CA ALA A 280 18.01 -1.40 -0.54
C ALA A 280 17.30 -2.55 0.20
N LEU A 281 16.12 -2.26 0.77
CA LEU A 281 15.50 -3.12 1.77
C LEU A 281 14.57 -4.19 1.19
N ALA A 282 14.75 -4.58 -0.07
CA ALA A 282 13.81 -5.38 -0.85
C ALA A 282 12.44 -4.69 -1.03
N HIS A 283 11.82 -4.96 -2.18
CA HIS A 283 10.58 -4.32 -2.63
C HIS A 283 9.50 -4.39 -1.53
N SER A 284 9.22 -5.61 -1.05
CA SER A 284 8.21 -5.93 -0.04
C SER A 284 8.30 -5.13 1.26
N ASN A 285 9.51 -4.93 1.82
CA ASN A 285 9.65 -4.29 3.13
C ASN A 285 9.43 -2.78 3.08
N THR A 286 9.58 -2.17 1.91
CA THR A 286 9.31 -0.74 1.71
C THR A 286 7.85 -0.42 1.44
N GLU A 287 6.97 -1.42 1.36
CA GLU A 287 5.59 -1.23 0.94
C GLU A 287 4.58 -1.93 1.86
N ARG A 288 4.80 -3.20 2.22
CA ARG A 288 3.78 -4.03 2.87
C ARG A 288 3.36 -3.53 4.25
N GLY A 289 4.30 -2.93 4.99
CA GLY A 289 3.99 -2.28 6.26
C GLY A 289 2.97 -1.14 6.14
N PHE A 290 2.92 -0.44 5.00
CA PHE A 290 1.99 0.67 4.76
C PHE A 290 0.53 0.27 4.89
N LEU A 291 0.17 -0.96 4.49
CA LEU A 291 -1.20 -1.44 4.55
C LEU A 291 -1.71 -1.52 5.99
N HIS A 292 -0.90 -2.10 6.88
CA HIS A 292 -1.19 -2.18 8.30
C HIS A 292 -1.07 -0.83 9.00
N ALA A 293 -0.13 -0.01 8.52
CA ALA A 293 0.28 1.20 9.20
C ALA A 293 -0.63 2.40 8.96
N VAL A 294 -1.10 2.53 7.74
CA VAL A 294 -1.72 3.75 7.23
C VAL A 294 -2.99 3.41 6.47
N MET A 295 -2.89 2.57 5.44
CA MET A 295 -4.01 2.39 4.49
C MET A 295 -5.26 1.80 5.15
N ARG A 296 -5.11 0.81 6.05
CA ARG A 296 -6.26 0.18 6.73
C ARG A 296 -7.12 1.20 7.46
N GLU A 297 -6.52 1.97 8.37
CA GLU A 297 -7.26 2.95 9.18
C GLU A 297 -7.78 4.11 8.33
N LYS A 298 -6.96 4.62 7.40
CA LYS A 298 -7.34 5.73 6.51
C LYS A 298 -8.53 5.37 5.62
N LEU A 299 -8.51 4.17 5.01
CA LEU A 299 -9.61 3.69 4.19
C LEU A 299 -10.84 3.37 5.04
N ALA A 300 -10.70 2.72 6.20
CA ALA A 300 -11.83 2.43 7.07
C ALA A 300 -12.59 3.70 7.48
N ALA A 301 -11.86 4.76 7.84
CA ALA A 301 -12.46 6.04 8.21
C ALA A 301 -13.22 6.70 7.05
N GLU A 302 -12.60 6.83 5.87
CA GLU A 302 -13.25 7.43 4.69
C GLU A 302 -14.42 6.58 4.20
N LEU A 303 -14.25 5.25 4.16
CA LEU A 303 -15.26 4.33 3.65
C LEU A 303 -16.50 4.27 4.53
N THR A 304 -16.35 4.39 5.85
CA THR A 304 -17.49 4.43 6.76
C THR A 304 -18.41 5.61 6.43
N GLY A 305 -17.84 6.81 6.27
CA GLY A 305 -18.61 8.01 5.91
C GLY A 305 -19.22 7.93 4.50
N GLU A 306 -18.43 7.50 3.50
CA GLU A 306 -18.93 7.32 2.13
C GLU A 306 -20.04 6.27 2.05
N TRP A 307 -19.93 5.18 2.81
CA TRP A 307 -20.93 4.12 2.82
C TRP A 307 -22.24 4.57 3.47
N GLU A 308 -22.18 5.35 4.55
CA GLU A 308 -23.37 5.97 5.14
C GLU A 308 -24.12 6.87 4.14
N VAL A 309 -23.39 7.71 3.39
CA VAL A 309 -23.99 8.57 2.35
C VAL A 309 -24.64 7.73 1.25
N GLN A 310 -23.91 6.77 0.67
CA GLN A 310 -24.45 5.95 -0.42
C GLN A 310 -25.66 5.11 0.00
N ARG A 311 -25.70 4.65 1.25
CA ARG A 311 -26.87 3.97 1.82
C ARG A 311 -28.07 4.91 1.92
N GLY A 312 -27.89 6.12 2.45
CA GLY A 312 -28.96 7.11 2.58
C GLY A 312 -29.57 7.47 1.22
N GLU A 313 -28.73 7.78 0.24
CA GLU A 313 -29.16 8.10 -1.13
C GLU A 313 -29.85 6.91 -1.81
N GLY A 314 -29.28 5.71 -1.65
CA GLY A 314 -29.83 4.47 -2.21
C GLY A 314 -31.21 4.13 -1.68
N LEU A 315 -31.41 4.23 -0.37
CA LEU A 315 -32.71 4.00 0.28
C LEU A 315 -33.75 5.04 -0.15
N ALA A 316 -33.36 6.31 -0.25
CA ALA A 316 -34.26 7.37 -0.73
C ALA A 316 -34.69 7.14 -2.19
N ALA A 317 -33.77 6.76 -3.06
CA ALA A 317 -34.04 6.44 -4.46
C ALA A 317 -35.00 5.23 -4.61
N LEU A 318 -34.82 4.19 -3.78
CA LEU A 318 -35.70 3.02 -3.76
C LEU A 318 -37.13 3.37 -3.32
N GLN A 319 -37.27 4.22 -2.30
CA GLN A 319 -38.58 4.71 -1.85
C GLN A 319 -39.30 5.48 -2.96
N GLU A 320 -38.58 6.34 -3.69
CA GLU A 320 -39.15 7.13 -4.78
C GLU A 320 -39.57 6.25 -5.98
N SER A 321 -38.74 5.28 -6.36
CA SER A 321 -39.08 4.30 -7.41
C SER A 321 -40.31 3.46 -7.05
N THR A 322 -40.46 3.10 -5.77
CA THR A 322 -41.64 2.37 -5.27
C THR A 322 -42.92 3.20 -5.42
N LYS A 323 -42.87 4.52 -5.14
CA LYS A 323 -44.01 5.43 -5.36
C LYS A 323 -44.39 5.57 -6.83
N GLN A 324 -43.43 5.45 -7.74
CA GLN A 324 -43.62 5.57 -9.19
C GLN A 324 -43.99 4.23 -9.87
N GLY A 325 -44.41 3.22 -9.11
CA GLY A 325 -44.91 1.94 -9.64
C GLY A 325 -43.88 0.81 -9.72
N GLY A 326 -42.71 0.95 -9.11
CA GLY A 326 -41.75 -0.14 -8.87
C GLY A 326 -41.04 -0.69 -10.12
N ALA A 327 -41.23 -0.09 -11.28
CA ALA A 327 -40.55 -0.50 -12.50
C ALA A 327 -39.03 -0.26 -12.38
N GLY A 328 -38.24 -1.34 -12.36
CA GLY A 328 -36.77 -1.27 -12.36
C GLY A 328 -36.07 -1.44 -11.00
N VAL A 329 -36.80 -1.74 -9.91
CA VAL A 329 -36.18 -2.05 -8.62
C VAL A 329 -35.51 -3.42 -8.68
N VAL A 330 -34.20 -3.46 -8.47
CA VAL A 330 -33.45 -4.71 -8.33
C VAL A 330 -33.79 -5.34 -6.98
N GLU A 331 -34.40 -6.53 -7.02
CA GLU A 331 -34.72 -7.33 -5.83
C GLU A 331 -33.47 -7.54 -4.96
N GLY A 332 -33.57 -7.33 -3.64
CA GLY A 332 -32.44 -7.46 -2.70
C GLY A 332 -31.48 -6.26 -2.63
N LEU A 333 -31.68 -5.20 -3.42
CA LEU A 333 -30.89 -3.97 -3.31
C LEU A 333 -31.19 -3.20 -2.00
N GLN A 334 -32.44 -3.25 -1.54
CA GLN A 334 -32.84 -2.71 -0.24
C GLN A 334 -32.03 -3.33 0.91
N ASP A 335 -31.84 -4.65 0.89
CA ASP A 335 -31.07 -5.35 1.93
C ASP A 335 -29.60 -4.95 1.91
N ALA A 336 -29.02 -4.75 0.72
CA ALA A 336 -27.65 -4.25 0.59
C ALA A 336 -27.48 -2.87 1.22
N TYR A 337 -28.46 -1.96 1.06
CA TYR A 337 -28.42 -0.65 1.70
C TYR A 337 -28.85 -0.65 3.18
N ASN A 338 -29.55 -1.68 3.66
CA ASN A 338 -29.87 -1.80 5.08
C ASN A 338 -28.66 -2.31 5.89
N ASP A 339 -27.74 -3.03 5.27
CA ASP A 339 -26.51 -3.50 5.90
C ASP A 339 -25.52 -2.34 6.17
N CYS A 340 -25.30 -2.03 7.45
CA CYS A 340 -24.40 -0.99 7.91
C CYS A 340 -22.96 -1.46 8.11
N GLU A 341 -22.67 -2.76 8.01
CA GLU A 341 -21.31 -3.27 8.19
C GLU A 341 -20.37 -2.61 7.17
N CYS A 342 -19.16 -2.34 7.62
CA CYS A 342 -18.06 -1.82 6.83
C CYS A 342 -16.76 -2.24 7.52
N VAL A 343 -16.03 -3.17 6.90
CA VAL A 343 -14.79 -3.73 7.47
C VAL A 343 -13.65 -3.59 6.47
N VAL A 344 -12.49 -3.16 6.94
CA VAL A 344 -11.25 -3.13 6.14
C VAL A 344 -10.19 -3.95 6.87
N ASP A 345 -9.80 -5.07 6.27
CA ASP A 345 -8.79 -5.96 6.80
C ASP A 345 -7.56 -6.01 5.88
N VAL A 346 -6.41 -6.41 6.42
CA VAL A 346 -5.21 -6.71 5.63
C VAL A 346 -5.07 -8.23 5.55
N SER A 347 -4.80 -8.73 4.34
CA SER A 347 -4.62 -10.14 4.03
C SER A 347 -3.58 -10.82 4.93
N GLU A 348 -3.95 -11.95 5.55
CA GLU A 348 -3.00 -12.80 6.29
C GLU A 348 -2.20 -13.73 5.37
N ARG A 349 -2.60 -13.81 4.10
CA ARG A 349 -1.97 -14.68 3.09
C ARG A 349 -1.04 -13.91 2.14
N ASP A 350 -1.05 -12.58 2.20
CA ASP A 350 -0.11 -11.74 1.48
C ASP A 350 1.28 -11.87 2.10
N ARG A 351 2.25 -12.24 1.27
CA ARG A 351 3.61 -12.54 1.72
C ARG A 351 4.61 -12.16 0.66
N ASP A 352 5.79 -11.79 1.11
CA ASP A 352 6.95 -11.61 0.26
C ASP A 352 7.25 -12.91 -0.52
N PRO A 353 7.48 -12.86 -1.85
CA PRO A 353 8.04 -14.00 -2.58
C PRO A 353 9.42 -14.43 -2.05
N TYR A 354 10.19 -13.51 -1.46
CA TYR A 354 11.50 -13.79 -0.88
C TYR A 354 11.42 -14.11 0.62
N GLY A 355 12.32 -14.99 1.07
CA GLY A 355 12.52 -15.32 2.47
C GLY A 355 14.00 -15.17 2.80
N ILE A 356 14.31 -14.66 4.00
CA ILE A 356 15.69 -14.42 4.40
C ILE A 356 16.20 -15.64 5.16
N MET A 357 17.15 -16.36 4.56
CA MET A 357 17.86 -17.46 5.22
C MET A 357 19.22 -16.98 5.70
N ILE A 358 19.39 -16.84 7.02
CA ILE A 358 20.67 -16.49 7.62
C ILE A 358 21.49 -17.76 7.81
N ARG A 359 22.47 -17.98 6.94
CA ARG A 359 23.48 -19.03 7.13
C ARG A 359 24.59 -18.49 8.04
N ARG A 360 24.66 -18.97 9.29
CA ARG A 360 25.83 -18.75 10.16
C ARG A 360 26.94 -19.68 9.66
N VAL A 361 28.03 -19.12 9.15
CA VAL A 361 29.21 -19.86 8.65
C VAL A 361 30.34 -19.72 9.64
#